data_AF-A0A2I0AV36-F1
#
_entry.id   AF-A0A2I0AV36-F1
#
_cell.length_a   1.000
_cell.length_b   1.000
_cell.length_c   1.000
_cell.angle_alpha   90.00
_cell.angle_beta   90.00
_cell.angle_gamma   90.00
#
_symmetry.space_group_name_H-M   'P 1'
#
loop_
_entity.id
_entity.type
_entity.pdbx_description
1 polymer ?
#
loop_
_entity_poly.entity_id
_entity_poly.type
_entity_poly.pdbx_seq_one_letter_code
_entity_poly.pdbx_strand_id
1 'polypeptide(L)' 'MICTKSDLLHVVSVVSRCMTNPGKEHWNALKWIQRYLKGTSDCCLLFEKYLDFDLLAGYVDSDYAGNLD' A
#
# COMPACT_ATOMS: atom_id res chain seq x y z
N MET A 1 0.41 -8.61 1.25
CA MET A 1 0.93 -7.40 1.89
C MET A 1 -0.29 -6.54 2.12
N ILE A 2 -0.91 -6.62 3.29
CA ILE A 2 -2.20 -5.95 3.55
C ILE A 2 -2.08 -4.88 4.66
N CYS A 3 -0.93 -4.76 5.33
CA CYS A 3 -0.91 -4.17 6.68
C CYS A 3 -0.45 -2.70 6.83
N THR A 4 -0.54 -1.84 5.82
CA THR A 4 -0.45 -0.37 6.09
C THR A 4 -1.44 0.48 5.30
N LYS A 5 -1.98 -0.02 4.19
CA LYS A 5 -2.83 0.75 3.26
C LYS A 5 -3.88 -0.14 2.60
N SER A 6 -4.57 -0.99 3.36
CA SER A 6 -5.67 -1.84 2.84
C SER A 6 -6.73 -1.02 2.11
N ASP A 7 -7.04 0.18 2.62
CA ASP A 7 -7.98 1.11 2.00
C ASP A 7 -7.51 1.55 0.61
N LEU A 8 -6.20 1.67 0.40
CA LEU A 8 -5.60 2.08 -0.86
C LEU A 8 -5.58 0.96 -1.89
N LEU A 9 -5.33 -0.28 -1.46
CA LEU A 9 -5.46 -1.46 -2.31
C LEU A 9 -6.89 -1.62 -2.80
N HIS A 10 -7.87 -1.42 -1.92
CA HIS A 10 -9.28 -1.45 -2.30
C HIS A 10 -9.62 -0.34 -3.32
N VAL A 11 -9.22 0.91 -3.05
CA VAL A 11 -9.45 2.03 -3.97
C VAL A 11 -8.78 1.81 -5.33
N VAL A 12 -7.54 1.32 -5.36
CA VAL A 12 -6.82 1.00 -6.61
C VAL A 12 -7.51 -0.12 -7.37
N SER A 13 -7.99 -1.16 -6.69
CA SER A 13 -8.75 -2.28 -7.29
C SER A 13 -10.12 -1.86 -7.84
N VAL A 14 -10.77 -0.87 -7.23
CA VAL A 14 -12.00 -0.28 -7.78
C VAL A 14 -11.70 0.55 -9.02
N VAL A 15 -10.68 1.40 -8.98
CA VAL A 15 -10.32 2.28 -10.11
C VAL A 15 -9.77 1.49 -11.30
N SER A 16 -9.05 0.38 -11.07
CA SER A 16 -8.49 -0.44 -12.13
C SER A 16 -9.55 -1.02 -13.07
N ARG A 17 -10.74 -1.33 -12.55
CA ARG A 17 -11.89 -1.85 -13.32
C ARG A 17 -12.46 -0.82 -14.30
N CYS A 18 -12.21 0.46 -14.08
CA CYS A 18 -12.69 1.55 -14.92
C CYS A 18 -11.64 2.06 -15.92
N MET A 19 -10.47 1.40 -16.02
CA MET A 19 -9.38 1.84 -16.92
C MET A 19 -9.70 1.66 -18.41
N THR A 20 -10.67 0.82 -18.76
CA THR A 20 -11.06 0.58 -20.16
C THR A 20 -11.80 1.77 -20.78
N ASN A 21 -12.52 2.57 -19.97
CA ASN A 21 -13.14 3.83 -20.40
C ASN A 21 -13.24 4.82 -19.21
N PRO A 22 -12.13 5.47 -18.86
CA PRO A 22 -12.08 6.32 -17.67
C PRO A 22 -12.77 7.66 -17.94
N GLY A 23 -13.91 7.87 -17.29
CA GLY A 23 -14.55 9.20 -17.21
C GLY A 23 -13.70 10.21 -16.41
N LYS A 24 -14.06 11.50 -16.48
CA LYS A 24 -13.32 12.59 -15.82
C LYS A 24 -13.12 12.37 -14.30
N GLU A 25 -14.13 11.82 -13.64
CA GLU A 25 -14.06 11.50 -12.20
C GLU A 25 -13.06 10.38 -11.89
N HIS A 26 -12.94 9.37 -12.76
CA HIS A 26 -11.96 8.30 -12.61
C HIS A 26 -10.52 8.83 -12.74
N TRP A 27 -10.30 9.78 -13.66
CA TRP A 27 -9.00 10.46 -13.78
C TRP A 27 -8.66 11.31 -12.56
N ASN A 28 -9.65 11.97 -11.95
CA ASN A 28 -9.44 12.72 -10.72
C ASN A 28 -9.07 11.79 -9.56
N ALA A 29 -9.74 10.66 -9.43
CA ALA A 29 -9.41 9.64 -8.42
C ALA A 29 -7.99 9.09 -8.61
N LEU A 30 -7.58 8.77 -9.85
CA LEU A 30 -6.23 8.29 -10.15
C LEU A 30 -5.16 9.32 -9.78
N LYS A 31 -5.38 10.60 -10.12
CA LYS A 31 -4.47 11.70 -9.75
C LYS A 31 -4.38 11.86 -8.23
N TRP A 32 -5.49 11.69 -7.52
CA TRP A 32 -5.51 11.77 -6.06
C TRP A 32 -4.69 10.64 -5.43
N ILE A 33 -4.87 9.40 -5.90
CA ILE A 33 -4.07 8.24 -5.47
C ILE A 33 -2.58 8.50 -5.69
N GLN A 34 -2.21 8.98 -6.88
CA GLN A 34 -0.81 9.28 -7.21
C GLN A 34 -0.22 10.38 -6.31
N ARG A 35 -0.99 11.43 -6.02
CA ARG A 35 -0.56 12.49 -5.09
C ARG A 35 -0.39 11.97 -3.67
N TYR A 36 -1.30 11.12 -3.21
CA TYR A 36 -1.20 10.50 -1.90
C TYR A 36 0.05 9.62 -1.80
N LEU A 37 0.31 8.78 -2.81
CA LEU A 37 1.51 7.92 -2.84
C LEU A 37 2.79 8.77 -2.83
N LYS A 38 2.83 9.84 -3.62
CA LYS A 38 3.96 10.78 -3.65
C LYS A 38 4.13 11.55 -2.34
N GLY A 39 3.05 11.96 -1.70
CA GLY A 39 3.10 12.71 -0.44
C GLY A 39 3.41 11.85 0.79
N THR A 40 3.25 10.53 0.67
CA THR A 40 3.51 9.57 1.76
C THR A 40 4.75 8.70 1.50
N SER A 41 5.54 9.00 0.47
CA SER A 41 6.79 8.28 0.18
C SER A 41 7.81 8.40 1.30
N ASP A 42 7.81 9.55 1.98
CA ASP A 42 8.79 9.88 3.02
C ASP A 42 8.26 9.52 4.41
N CYS A 43 7.01 9.05 4.50
CA CYS A 43 6.40 8.57 5.73
C CYS A 43 6.73 7.10 5.94
N CYS A 44 7.61 6.79 6.90
CA CYS A 44 7.89 5.44 7.35
C CYS A 44 7.52 5.27 8.83
N LEU A 45 7.18 4.05 9.24
CA LEU A 45 7.07 3.69 10.64
C LEU A 45 8.48 3.45 11.18
N LEU A 46 8.97 4.35 12.02
CA LEU A 46 10.23 4.19 12.76
C LEU A 46 9.92 3.50 14.09
N PHE A 47 10.36 2.26 14.22
CA PHE A 47 10.34 1.56 15.50
C PHE A 47 11.72 1.70 16.15
N GLU A 48 11.78 2.41 17.28
CA GLU A 48 12.98 2.48 18.11
C GLU A 48 13.02 1.28 19.06
N LYS A 49 14.16 0.58 19.11
CA LYS A 49 14.30 -0.63 19.92
C LYS A 49 14.42 -0.25 21.39
N TYR A 50 13.34 -0.39 22.16
CA TYR A 50 13.40 -0.29 23.62
C TYR A 50 14.04 -1.55 24.20
N LEU A 51 15.09 -1.36 25.01
CA LEU A 51 15.89 -2.44 25.62
C LEU A 51 15.07 -3.41 26.51
N ASP A 52 13.88 -3.00 26.97
CA ASP A 52 13.03 -3.79 27.88
C ASP A 52 11.86 -4.53 27.21
N PHE A 53 11.71 -4.42 25.88
CA PHE A 53 10.60 -5.08 25.16
C PHE A 53 11.10 -6.26 24.31
N ASP A 54 11.20 -7.44 24.95
CA ASP A 54 11.48 -8.74 24.33
C ASP A 54 10.36 -9.28 23.40
N LEU A 55 9.40 -8.43 22.98
CA LEU A 55 8.15 -8.86 22.34
C LEU A 55 7.79 -8.10 21.04
N LEU A 56 8.75 -7.51 20.34
CA LEU A 56 8.49 -6.95 19.01
C LEU A 56 8.48 -8.05 17.94
N ALA A 57 7.30 -8.65 17.71
CA ALA A 57 7.08 -9.60 16.62
C ALA A 57 6.79 -8.84 15.31
N GLY A 58 7.77 -8.80 14.40
CA GLY A 58 7.59 -8.30 13.04
C GLY A 58 7.03 -9.38 12.13
N TYR A 59 5.93 -9.09 11.42
CA TYR A 59 5.38 -9.97 10.39
C TYR A 59 5.71 -9.40 9.01
N VAL A 60 6.41 -10.18 8.19
CA VAL A 60 6.65 -9.87 6.76
C VAL A 60 5.68 -10.68 5.94
N ASP A 61 5.05 -10.04 4.96
CA ASP A 61 4.23 -10.73 3.98
C ASP A 61 5.14 -11.50 3.02
N SER A 62 4.96 -12.81 2.93
CA SER A 62 5.64 -13.62 1.92
C SER A 62 5.05 -13.28 0.55
N ASP A 63 5.72 -12.43 -0.20
CA ASP A 63 5.51 -12.38 -1.64
C ASP A 63 5.99 -13.71 -2.22
N TYR A 64 5.13 -14.34 -3.01
CA TYR A 64 5.37 -15.62 -3.67
C TYR A 64 6.42 -15.49 -4.79
N ALA A 65 7.54 -14.81 -4.52
CA ALA A 65 8.57 -14.46 -5.48
C ALA A 65 9.59 -15.60 -5.70
N GLY A 66 9.36 -16.78 -5.11
CA GLY A 66 10.30 -17.91 -5.12
C GLY A 66 9.71 -19.25 -5.54
N ASN A 67 8.52 -19.30 -6.16
CA ASN A 67 7.99 -20.57 -6.63
C ASN A 67 8.53 -20.92 -8.02
N LEU A 68 9.65 -21.65 -8.02
CA LEU A 68 10.07 -22.47 -9.15
C LEU A 68 9.27 -23.78 -9.03
N ASP A 69 8.32 -24.00 -9.95
CA ASP A 69 7.84 -25.37 -10.19
C ASP A 69 8.99 -26.27 -10.68
#